data_AF-A0A010S3H8-F1
#
_entry.id   AF-A0A010S3H8-F1
#
_cell.length_a   1.000
_cell.length_b   1.000
_cell.length_c   1.000
_cell.angle_alpha   90.00
_cell.angle_beta   90.00
_cell.angle_gamma   90.00
#
_symmetry.space_group_name_H-M   'P 1'
#
loop_
_entity.id
_entity.type
_entity.pdbx_description
1 polymer ?
#
loop_
_entity_poly.entity_id
_entity_poly.type
_entity_poly.pdbx_seq_one_letter_code
_entity_poly.pdbx_strand_id
1 'polypeptide(L)'
;MLERRDLAANKYHLGRPLDVEETILLTRGRSSEQSWQVRLQQANAWIYHCLKNHQCNGGLAAKTVQDEDENEVGGRNENYPEKGESSGAILQNKSFLEAHRQISKLPRRVLDLRQFGSENRLRLMDSMADYGDYACLSYTWGRQNTGVTTTQNLHDRLDDLPYESLPQTYKDAVTVAAFLEIPFLWIDGLCIIQGDTNSKDWVEQSSQMAEIYGNAILVIAAADSNSVEDGFLSTPHLPQELFRIQSSQLENLEIGSEESALSVFARAMLDHSWLGWSTLAEPKSRGTLSRSWCFQEEVLASRLLTFFGGEMNFQCLEDEYRCECAFPAAPLGLVTIKELYEPRLELGDMETPNWMWQSTIEHYTRRKLTVATDRLTALSGVARIVQSSLRTKYAAGHWLDRDFLCSLCWAPVRNRETERTFSEDYVAPSWSWAAHNGPITMWIPYGGSEEPITPRFLTKTVVRNVDITPATEDDTGAVIGGNITVSGVFLDISVLTISREQSAGVMIRNSEEIPFYFDRPNEEVRDGEKYFCWVVCILPSPSVSKKRSETYCLMVLRSMPGGPAHLCERVGFTDFDRTASDPSMKFFKGFRASIRTAVII
;
A
#
# COMPACT_ATOMS: atom_id res chain seq x y z
N MET A 1 -29.38 -4.75 15.52
CA MET A 1 -27.94 -4.48 15.31
C MET A 1 -27.41 -5.00 13.96
N LEU A 2 -28.26 -5.48 13.04
CA LEU A 2 -27.87 -5.88 11.67
C LEU A 2 -28.53 -5.06 10.55
N GLU A 3 -29.51 -4.20 10.84
CA GLU A 3 -30.27 -3.44 9.82
C GLU A 3 -29.93 -1.95 9.73
N ARG A 4 -28.78 -1.49 10.24
CA ARG A 4 -28.39 -0.07 10.18
C ARG A 4 -27.08 0.22 9.45
N ARG A 5 -26.50 -0.76 8.76
CA ARG A 5 -25.31 -0.56 7.90
C ARG A 5 -25.64 -0.19 6.45
N ASP A 6 -26.91 -0.24 6.04
CA ASP A 6 -27.32 0.04 4.65
C ASP A 6 -27.35 1.53 4.27
N LEU A 7 -27.24 2.44 5.23
CA LEU A 7 -27.36 3.88 4.96
C LEU A 7 -26.03 4.58 4.63
N ALA A 8 -24.88 3.95 4.92
CA ALA A 8 -23.57 4.46 4.50
C ALA A 8 -23.13 3.93 3.12
N ALA A 9 -23.70 2.81 2.66
CA ALA A 9 -23.47 2.26 1.33
C ALA A 9 -24.16 3.06 0.21
N ASN A 10 -25.18 3.86 0.54
CA ASN A 10 -26.03 4.55 -0.44
C ASN A 10 -25.49 5.90 -0.96
N LYS A 11 -24.26 6.30 -0.58
CA LYS A 11 -23.65 7.56 -1.09
C LYS A 11 -22.48 7.36 -2.05
N TYR A 12 -21.97 6.14 -2.20
CA TYR A 12 -20.94 5.83 -3.18
C TYR A 12 -21.58 5.14 -4.39
N HIS A 13 -22.17 5.95 -5.27
CA HIS A 13 -22.42 5.50 -6.65
C HIS A 13 -21.10 5.57 -7.42
N LEU A 14 -20.23 4.56 -7.24
CA LEU A 14 -19.03 4.35 -8.05
C LEU A 14 -19.03 2.89 -8.52
N GLY A 15 -19.12 2.70 -9.85
CA GLY A 15 -19.16 1.41 -10.53
C GLY A 15 -20.56 0.77 -10.60
N ARG A 16 -21.06 0.49 -11.81
CA ARG A 16 -22.18 -0.45 -11.97
C ARG A 16 -21.65 -1.84 -11.57
N PRO A 17 -22.33 -2.60 -10.69
CA PRO A 17 -22.03 -4.02 -10.54
C PRO A 17 -22.05 -4.65 -11.93
N LEU A 18 -21.06 -5.50 -12.25
CA LEU A 18 -21.12 -6.28 -13.48
C LEU A 18 -22.47 -6.99 -13.53
N ASP A 19 -23.11 -6.96 -14.68
CA ASP A 19 -24.34 -7.73 -14.81
C ASP A 19 -24.03 -9.24 -14.72
N VAL A 20 -25.08 -10.02 -14.57
CA VAL A 20 -24.97 -11.49 -14.44
C VAL A 20 -24.26 -12.09 -15.66
N GLU A 21 -24.38 -11.49 -16.84
CA GLU A 21 -23.78 -11.95 -18.09
C GLU A 21 -22.26 -11.69 -18.09
N GLU A 22 -21.82 -10.52 -17.62
CA GLU A 22 -20.41 -10.17 -17.41
C GLU A 22 -19.75 -11.02 -16.31
N THR A 23 -20.48 -11.30 -15.23
CA THR A 23 -20.02 -12.21 -14.17
C THR A 23 -19.91 -13.65 -14.70
N ILE A 24 -20.87 -14.10 -15.52
CA ILE A 24 -20.82 -15.38 -16.22
C ILE A 24 -19.64 -15.42 -17.21
N LEU A 25 -19.33 -14.33 -17.91
CA LEU A 25 -18.19 -14.25 -18.83
C LEU A 25 -16.85 -14.39 -18.09
N LEU A 26 -16.71 -13.77 -16.92
CA LEU A 26 -15.53 -13.92 -16.06
C LEU A 26 -15.46 -15.28 -15.35
N THR A 27 -16.58 -15.99 -15.18
CA THR A 27 -16.64 -17.27 -14.45
C THR A 27 -16.91 -18.49 -15.35
N ARG A 28 -17.06 -18.29 -16.66
CA ARG A 28 -17.30 -19.37 -17.64
C ARG A 28 -16.12 -20.33 -17.65
N GLY A 29 -16.40 -21.59 -17.29
CA GLY A 29 -15.44 -22.68 -17.38
C GLY A 29 -14.65 -22.99 -16.11
N ARG A 30 -15.19 -22.72 -14.90
CA ARG A 30 -14.62 -23.21 -13.63
C ARG A 30 -14.56 -24.75 -13.60
N SER A 31 -13.52 -25.33 -14.19
CA SER A 31 -13.00 -26.64 -13.82
C SER A 31 -11.67 -26.44 -13.09
N SER A 32 -11.29 -27.40 -12.26
CA SER A 32 -9.98 -27.50 -11.61
C SER A 32 -8.79 -27.63 -12.60
N GLU A 33 -9.05 -27.56 -13.91
CA GLU A 33 -8.11 -27.76 -15.02
C GLU A 33 -7.99 -26.53 -15.95
N GLN A 34 -8.42 -25.33 -15.52
CA GLN A 34 -8.19 -24.15 -16.36
C GLN A 34 -6.69 -23.92 -16.57
N SER A 35 -6.25 -24.04 -17.81
CA SER A 35 -4.87 -23.73 -18.19
C SER A 35 -4.60 -22.25 -17.94
N TRP A 36 -3.33 -21.89 -17.71
CA TRP A 36 -2.94 -20.49 -17.50
C TRP A 36 -3.39 -19.57 -18.64
N GLN A 37 -3.53 -20.08 -19.87
CA GLN A 37 -4.06 -19.33 -21.01
C GLN A 37 -5.50 -18.86 -20.79
N VAL A 38 -6.38 -19.70 -20.23
CA VAL A 38 -7.78 -19.34 -19.97
C VAL A 38 -7.86 -18.24 -18.91
N ARG A 39 -7.03 -18.34 -17.87
CA ARG A 39 -6.89 -17.30 -16.86
C ARG A 39 -6.45 -15.98 -17.48
N LEU A 40 -5.44 -15.99 -18.35
CA LEU A 40 -4.99 -14.78 -19.03
C LEU A 40 -6.02 -14.19 -20.00
N GLN A 41 -6.93 -14.99 -20.56
CA GLN A 41 -8.08 -14.45 -21.31
C GLN A 41 -9.03 -13.64 -20.42
N GLN A 42 -9.27 -14.10 -19.18
CA GLN A 42 -10.03 -13.33 -18.20
C GLN A 42 -9.32 -12.02 -17.84
N ALA A 43 -7.99 -12.07 -17.65
CA ALA A 43 -7.20 -10.87 -17.43
C ALA A 43 -7.30 -9.88 -18.61
N ASN A 44 -7.17 -10.34 -19.85
CA ASN A 44 -7.35 -9.51 -21.06
C ASN A 44 -8.74 -8.84 -21.08
N ALA A 45 -9.80 -9.61 -20.82
CA ALA A 45 -11.17 -9.08 -20.80
C ALA A 45 -11.38 -8.03 -19.70
N TRP A 46 -10.81 -8.26 -18.51
CA TRP A 46 -10.85 -7.29 -17.42
C TRP A 46 -10.11 -5.98 -17.74
N ILE A 47 -8.89 -6.08 -18.30
CA ILE A 47 -8.11 -4.89 -18.69
C ILE A 47 -8.85 -4.10 -19.77
N TYR A 48 -9.39 -4.80 -20.78
CA TYR A 48 -10.21 -4.20 -21.83
C TYR A 48 -11.40 -3.43 -21.25
N HIS A 49 -12.09 -4.01 -20.26
CA HIS A 49 -13.20 -3.37 -19.56
C HIS A 49 -12.75 -2.11 -18.78
N CYS A 50 -11.66 -2.16 -17.99
CA CYS A 50 -11.15 -0.95 -17.30
C CYS A 50 -10.86 0.15 -18.32
N LEU A 51 -10.15 -0.19 -19.42
CA LEU A 51 -9.74 0.79 -20.42
C LEU A 51 -10.92 1.49 -21.12
N LYS A 52 -12.03 0.77 -21.32
CA LYS A 52 -13.22 1.34 -21.95
C LYS A 52 -14.10 2.14 -21.00
N ASN A 53 -14.25 1.66 -19.77
CA ASN A 53 -15.31 2.14 -18.87
C ASN A 53 -14.81 3.02 -17.74
N HIS A 54 -13.52 2.98 -17.41
CA HIS A 54 -12.93 3.73 -16.32
C HIS A 54 -12.00 4.83 -16.87
N GLN A 55 -11.78 5.88 -16.08
CA GLN A 55 -10.82 6.95 -16.34
C GLN A 55 -9.38 6.58 -15.94
N CYS A 56 -9.15 5.32 -15.53
CA CYS A 56 -7.88 4.62 -15.25
C CYS A 56 -6.91 4.56 -16.45
N ASN A 57 -7.15 5.36 -17.51
CA ASN A 57 -6.49 5.29 -18.80
C ASN A 57 -5.13 5.99 -18.73
N GLY A 58 -4.06 5.20 -18.80
CA GLY A 58 -2.68 5.66 -18.82
C GLY A 58 -2.08 6.00 -17.45
N GLY A 59 -0.76 6.01 -17.41
CA GLY A 59 0.06 6.27 -16.23
C GLY A 59 0.05 7.70 -15.67
N LEU A 60 0.78 7.91 -14.57
CA LEU A 60 1.03 9.20 -13.91
C LEU A 60 1.42 10.36 -14.87
N ALA A 61 2.08 10.05 -15.98
CA ALA A 61 2.58 11.02 -16.98
C ALA A 61 2.21 10.66 -18.42
N ALA A 62 1.12 9.91 -18.62
CA ALA A 62 0.75 9.43 -19.95
C ALA A 62 0.28 10.56 -20.88
N LYS A 63 0.63 10.45 -22.16
CA LYS A 63 0.20 11.37 -23.23
C LYS A 63 -0.90 10.72 -24.05
N THR A 64 -1.89 11.51 -24.47
CA THR A 64 -2.86 11.08 -25.48
C THR A 64 -2.15 10.89 -26.82
N VAL A 65 -2.45 9.81 -27.52
CA VAL A 65 -2.05 9.65 -28.92
C VAL A 65 -2.67 10.82 -29.70
N GLN A 66 -1.85 11.71 -30.27
CA GLN A 66 -2.36 12.77 -31.15
C GLN A 66 -2.77 12.11 -32.47
N ASP A 67 -4.01 12.34 -32.91
CA ASP A 67 -4.48 11.95 -34.24
C ASP A 67 -3.72 12.78 -35.29
N GLU A 68 -2.61 12.26 -35.83
CA GLU A 68 -1.89 12.87 -36.96
C GLU A 68 -2.43 12.44 -38.34
N ASP A 69 -3.53 11.68 -38.43
CA ASP A 69 -4.04 11.17 -39.73
C ASP A 69 -5.57 11.34 -39.92
N GLU A 70 -6.10 12.55 -39.72
CA GLU A 70 -7.41 12.92 -40.31
C GLU A 70 -7.30 14.19 -41.17
N ASN A 71 -6.62 14.07 -42.32
CA ASN A 71 -6.91 14.89 -43.48
C ASN A 71 -7.15 13.97 -44.69
N GLU A 72 -8.33 14.14 -45.30
CA GLU A 72 -8.92 13.33 -46.40
C GLU A 72 -9.55 12.02 -45.89
N VAL A 73 -10.85 11.94 -45.65
CA VAL A 73 -11.90 11.96 -46.68
C VAL A 73 -13.20 12.48 -46.07
N GLY A 74 -13.73 13.56 -46.64
CA GLY A 74 -15.05 14.09 -46.27
C GLY A 74 -16.18 13.17 -46.73
N GLY A 75 -17.23 13.04 -45.89
CA GLY A 75 -18.51 12.54 -46.37
C GLY A 75 -19.45 11.95 -45.33
N ARG A 76 -20.43 12.78 -44.93
CA ARG A 76 -21.79 12.43 -44.45
C ARG A 76 -21.98 11.99 -43.00
N ASN A 77 -22.45 12.96 -42.22
CA ASN A 77 -23.47 12.79 -41.18
C ASN A 77 -24.65 11.94 -41.69
N GLU A 78 -24.92 10.80 -41.07
CA GLU A 78 -26.27 10.26 -41.00
C GLU A 78 -26.58 9.72 -39.59
N ASN A 79 -27.84 9.92 -39.23
CA ASN A 79 -28.44 9.80 -37.90
C ASN A 79 -28.51 8.37 -37.37
N TYR A 80 -28.58 8.24 -36.04
CA TYR A 80 -29.18 7.10 -35.35
C TYR A 80 -30.54 6.72 -35.97
N PRO A 81 -30.90 5.42 -36.02
CA PRO A 81 -31.83 4.96 -34.99
C PRO A 81 -31.69 3.49 -34.52
N GLU A 82 -32.23 3.29 -33.33
CA GLU A 82 -33.12 2.20 -32.88
C GLU A 82 -32.62 0.84 -32.35
N LYS A 83 -33.37 0.47 -31.30
CA LYS A 83 -33.44 -0.76 -30.52
C LYS A 83 -33.57 -2.02 -31.39
N GLY A 84 -32.89 -3.08 -30.98
CA GLY A 84 -33.26 -4.45 -31.35
C GLY A 84 -32.12 -5.44 -31.14
N GLU A 85 -32.46 -6.57 -30.54
CA GLU A 85 -31.76 -7.85 -30.62
C GLU A 85 -30.63 -8.12 -29.61
N SER A 86 -31.04 -8.84 -28.57
CA SER A 86 -30.24 -9.81 -27.84
C SER A 86 -29.55 -10.78 -28.80
N SER A 87 -28.35 -10.42 -29.23
CA SER A 87 -27.42 -11.30 -29.92
C SER A 87 -26.41 -11.77 -28.89
N GLY A 88 -26.38 -13.08 -28.61
CA GLY A 88 -25.43 -13.68 -27.68
C GLY A 88 -24.01 -13.25 -28.06
N ALA A 89 -23.36 -12.52 -27.16
CA ALA A 89 -22.01 -12.02 -27.37
C ALA A 89 -21.03 -13.20 -27.37
N ILE A 90 -20.75 -13.73 -28.55
CA ILE A 90 -19.47 -14.36 -28.83
C ILE A 90 -18.46 -13.21 -28.78
N LEU A 91 -17.80 -13.05 -27.63
CA LEU A 91 -16.65 -12.17 -27.48
C LEU A 91 -15.62 -12.57 -28.55
N GLN A 92 -15.45 -11.70 -29.54
CA GLN A 92 -14.24 -11.71 -30.34
C GLN A 92 -13.07 -11.51 -29.38
N ASN A 93 -12.04 -12.37 -29.47
CA ASN A 93 -10.76 -12.24 -28.77
C ASN A 93 -10.04 -10.96 -29.20
N LYS A 94 -10.55 -9.81 -28.77
CA LYS A 94 -9.94 -8.51 -29.04
C LYS A 94 -8.91 -8.21 -27.97
N SER A 95 -7.75 -7.77 -28.43
CA SER A 95 -6.66 -7.32 -27.55
C SER A 95 -7.12 -6.10 -26.76
N PHE A 96 -6.79 -6.02 -25.47
CA PHE A 96 -7.08 -4.80 -24.69
C PHE A 96 -6.33 -3.58 -25.21
N LEU A 97 -5.23 -3.76 -25.95
CA LEU A 97 -4.51 -2.66 -26.58
C LEU A 97 -5.38 -1.89 -27.58
N GLU A 98 -6.41 -2.52 -28.17
CA GLU A 98 -7.39 -1.82 -29.03
C GLU A 98 -8.18 -0.75 -28.25
N ALA A 99 -8.32 -0.90 -26.93
CA ALA A 99 -9.01 0.05 -26.07
C ALA A 99 -8.05 1.07 -25.45
N HIS A 100 -6.72 0.85 -25.52
CA HIS A 100 -5.73 1.74 -24.95
C HIS A 100 -5.50 2.96 -25.85
N ARG A 101 -5.48 4.16 -25.27
CA ARG A 101 -5.41 5.43 -26.01
C ARG A 101 -4.32 6.38 -25.54
N GLN A 102 -3.47 5.92 -24.63
CA GLN A 102 -2.39 6.73 -24.08
C GLN A 102 -1.10 5.93 -24.14
N ILE A 103 0.04 6.59 -24.14
CA ILE A 103 1.33 5.89 -24.02
C ILE A 103 2.18 6.59 -22.96
N SER A 104 2.96 5.78 -22.26
CA SER A 104 3.83 6.22 -21.18
C SER A 104 5.27 6.34 -21.65
N LYS A 105 6.04 7.22 -21.01
CA LYS A 105 7.49 7.25 -21.20
C LYS A 105 8.05 5.92 -20.71
N LEU A 106 8.89 5.27 -21.52
CA LEU A 106 9.53 4.03 -21.11
C LEU A 106 10.57 4.31 -19.99
N PRO A 107 10.77 3.36 -19.06
CA PRO A 107 11.92 3.37 -18.17
C PRO A 107 13.23 3.48 -18.95
N ARG A 108 14.35 3.73 -18.25
CA ARG A 108 15.67 3.82 -18.90
C ARG A 108 15.99 2.59 -19.73
N ARG A 109 15.66 1.41 -19.22
CA ARG A 109 15.79 0.14 -19.93
C ARG A 109 14.54 -0.69 -19.77
N VAL A 110 14.20 -1.42 -20.82
CA VAL A 110 13.10 -2.40 -20.85
C VAL A 110 13.54 -3.65 -21.59
N LEU A 111 12.87 -4.77 -21.32
CA LEU A 111 12.94 -5.98 -22.13
C LEU A 111 12.02 -5.82 -23.35
N ASP A 112 12.57 -5.96 -24.56
CA ASP A 112 11.84 -5.87 -25.83
C ASP A 112 11.23 -7.22 -26.20
N LEU A 113 9.89 -7.29 -26.23
CA LEU A 113 9.11 -8.50 -26.52
C LEU A 113 8.54 -8.53 -27.95
N ARG A 114 8.72 -7.47 -28.74
CA ARG A 114 8.06 -7.31 -30.06
C ARG A 114 8.37 -8.44 -31.04
N GLN A 115 9.54 -9.08 -30.91
CA GLN A 115 9.99 -10.20 -31.75
C GLN A 115 9.93 -11.56 -31.03
N PHE A 116 9.42 -11.61 -29.80
CA PHE A 116 9.41 -12.85 -29.01
C PHE A 116 8.46 -13.89 -29.61
N GLY A 117 7.23 -13.49 -29.97
CA GLY A 117 6.23 -14.42 -30.51
C GLY A 117 6.60 -15.02 -31.88
N SER A 118 7.34 -14.27 -32.71
CA SER A 118 7.69 -14.69 -34.09
C SER A 118 9.08 -15.34 -34.20
N GLU A 119 10.06 -14.82 -33.45
CA GLU A 119 11.48 -15.20 -33.59
C GLU A 119 12.07 -15.76 -32.30
N ASN A 120 11.29 -15.84 -31.21
CA ASN A 120 11.76 -16.19 -29.86
C ASN A 120 12.94 -15.30 -29.41
N ARG A 121 12.98 -14.07 -29.91
CA ARG A 121 14.06 -13.12 -29.65
C ARG A 121 13.68 -12.18 -28.52
N LEU A 122 14.57 -12.05 -27.55
CA LEU A 122 14.48 -11.15 -26.41
C LEU A 122 15.78 -10.38 -26.28
N ARG A 123 15.72 -9.12 -25.89
CA ARG A 123 16.90 -8.31 -25.56
C ARG A 123 16.51 -7.17 -24.63
N LEU A 124 17.47 -6.70 -23.86
CA LEU A 124 17.36 -5.40 -23.23
C LEU A 124 17.47 -4.30 -24.28
N MET A 125 16.68 -3.25 -24.11
CA MET A 125 16.70 -2.06 -24.93
C MET A 125 16.99 -0.87 -24.03
N ASP A 126 17.96 -0.04 -24.41
CA ASP A 126 18.15 1.29 -23.83
C ASP A 126 17.14 2.23 -24.48
N SER A 127 16.13 2.64 -23.71
CA SER A 127 14.92 3.33 -24.18
C SER A 127 14.89 4.79 -23.73
N MET A 128 16.07 5.39 -23.54
CA MET A 128 16.24 6.79 -23.14
C MET A 128 15.47 7.73 -24.07
N ALA A 129 14.25 8.12 -23.62
CA ALA A 129 13.28 9.01 -24.27
C ALA A 129 12.24 8.38 -25.22
N ASP A 130 12.12 7.05 -25.27
CA ASP A 130 11.04 6.39 -26.00
C ASP A 130 9.73 6.36 -25.22
N TYR A 131 8.63 6.15 -25.94
CA TYR A 131 7.29 5.96 -25.39
C TYR A 131 6.73 4.62 -25.85
N GLY A 132 5.93 3.98 -25.02
CA GLY A 132 5.25 2.74 -25.36
C GLY A 132 4.56 2.08 -24.19
N ASP A 133 3.85 0.99 -24.49
CA ASP A 133 3.15 0.19 -23.49
C ASP A 133 4.10 -0.83 -22.88
N TYR A 134 4.21 -0.80 -21.56
CA TYR A 134 5.04 -1.74 -20.84
C TYR A 134 4.36 -2.23 -19.57
N ALA A 135 4.64 -3.48 -19.24
CA ALA A 135 4.29 -4.06 -17.95
C ALA A 135 5.48 -3.99 -16.98
N CYS A 136 5.21 -4.00 -15.67
CA CYS A 136 6.23 -4.23 -14.64
C CYS A 136 6.01 -5.58 -13.97
N LEU A 137 7.09 -6.23 -13.53
CA LEU A 137 7.03 -7.39 -12.66
C LEU A 137 7.35 -6.99 -11.20
N SER A 138 6.41 -7.27 -10.29
CA SER A 138 6.64 -7.27 -8.85
C SER A 138 6.85 -8.70 -8.36
N TYR A 139 8.02 -8.98 -7.76
CA TYR A 139 8.41 -10.34 -7.36
C TYR A 139 9.43 -10.37 -6.21
N THR A 140 9.69 -11.57 -5.70
CA THR A 140 10.72 -11.81 -4.68
C THR A 140 11.95 -12.43 -5.31
N TRP A 141 13.12 -11.82 -5.06
CA TRP A 141 14.39 -12.32 -5.57
C TRP A 141 14.78 -13.67 -4.95
N GLY A 142 14.44 -13.89 -3.67
CA GLY A 142 14.90 -15.03 -2.89
C GLY A 142 16.29 -14.81 -2.29
N ARG A 143 17.00 -15.88 -1.92
CA ARG A 143 18.34 -15.78 -1.32
C ARG A 143 19.42 -15.32 -2.31
N GLN A 144 19.24 -15.61 -3.59
CA GLN A 144 20.13 -15.22 -4.67
C GLN A 144 19.28 -14.93 -5.92
N ASN A 145 19.62 -13.88 -6.65
CA ASN A 145 19.03 -13.58 -7.95
C ASN A 145 20.09 -13.83 -9.02
N THR A 146 19.99 -14.97 -9.69
CA THR A 146 20.93 -15.47 -10.72
C THR A 146 20.75 -14.77 -12.07
N GLY A 147 19.55 -14.20 -12.30
CA GLY A 147 19.18 -13.60 -13.58
C GLY A 147 19.55 -12.13 -13.73
N VAL A 148 20.35 -11.52 -12.85
CA VAL A 148 20.55 -10.07 -12.82
C VAL A 148 21.46 -9.51 -13.92
N THR A 149 21.21 -8.26 -14.31
CA THR A 149 22.11 -7.50 -15.18
C THR A 149 23.21 -6.86 -14.35
N THR A 150 24.46 -7.03 -14.76
CA THR A 150 25.64 -6.39 -14.18
C THR A 150 26.38 -5.60 -15.26
N THR A 151 27.39 -4.83 -14.88
CA THR A 151 28.23 -4.12 -15.84
C THR A 151 28.95 -5.07 -16.81
N GLN A 152 29.21 -6.32 -16.40
CA GLN A 152 29.92 -7.32 -17.22
C GLN A 152 29.02 -7.92 -18.30
N ASN A 153 27.74 -8.16 -18.02
CA ASN A 153 26.83 -8.85 -18.95
C ASN A 153 25.87 -7.89 -19.68
N LEU A 154 25.92 -6.59 -19.40
CA LEU A 154 25.02 -5.59 -20.00
C LEU A 154 25.10 -5.59 -21.53
N HIS A 155 26.31 -5.62 -22.10
CA HIS A 155 26.48 -5.56 -23.55
C HIS A 155 25.85 -6.77 -24.24
N ASP A 156 26.09 -7.96 -23.71
CA ASP A 156 25.52 -9.21 -24.23
C ASP A 156 23.98 -9.15 -24.20
N ARG A 157 23.41 -8.70 -23.07
CA ARG A 157 21.95 -8.60 -22.91
C ARG A 157 21.28 -7.55 -23.81
N LEU A 158 22.02 -6.52 -24.24
CA LEU A 158 21.53 -5.53 -25.21
C LEU A 158 21.48 -6.10 -26.64
N ASP A 159 22.31 -7.10 -26.95
CA ASP A 159 22.35 -7.77 -28.26
C ASP A 159 21.32 -8.91 -28.32
N ASP A 160 21.40 -9.83 -27.36
CA ASP A 160 20.50 -10.99 -27.21
C ASP A 160 20.41 -11.45 -25.74
N LEU A 161 19.21 -11.80 -25.30
CA LEU A 161 18.95 -12.38 -23.99
C LEU A 161 18.17 -13.70 -24.17
N PRO A 162 18.86 -14.85 -24.24
CA PRO A 162 18.20 -16.12 -24.49
C PRO A 162 17.09 -16.41 -23.47
N TYR A 163 15.85 -16.63 -23.92
CA TYR A 163 14.71 -16.93 -23.04
C TYR A 163 15.01 -18.08 -22.06
N GLU A 164 15.71 -19.11 -22.54
CA GLU A 164 16.03 -20.28 -21.73
C GLU A 164 16.98 -20.00 -20.55
N SER A 165 17.75 -18.92 -20.64
CA SER A 165 18.67 -18.48 -19.57
C SER A 165 17.95 -17.75 -18.43
N LEU A 166 16.69 -17.37 -18.63
CA LEU A 166 15.92 -16.66 -17.62
C LEU A 166 15.45 -17.60 -16.50
N PRO A 167 15.49 -17.17 -15.23
CA PRO A 167 14.78 -17.84 -14.15
C PRO A 167 13.28 -18.00 -14.41
N GLN A 168 12.64 -18.97 -13.74
CA GLN A 168 11.24 -19.32 -14.00
C GLN A 168 10.26 -18.16 -13.80
N THR A 169 10.45 -17.32 -12.76
CA THR A 169 9.57 -16.17 -12.53
C THR A 169 9.66 -15.11 -13.64
N TYR A 170 10.84 -14.96 -14.27
CA TYR A 170 10.97 -14.08 -15.45
C TYR A 170 10.36 -14.71 -16.69
N LYS A 171 10.54 -16.02 -16.90
CA LYS A 171 9.90 -16.76 -17.99
C LYS A 171 8.38 -16.63 -17.94
N ASP A 172 7.81 -16.78 -16.76
CA ASP A 172 6.38 -16.62 -16.52
C ASP A 172 5.93 -15.17 -16.81
N ALA A 173 6.67 -14.16 -16.37
CA ALA A 173 6.36 -12.76 -16.66
C ALA A 173 6.42 -12.43 -18.16
N VAL A 174 7.43 -12.93 -18.87
CA VAL A 174 7.54 -12.82 -20.34
C VAL A 174 6.36 -13.50 -21.01
N THR A 175 5.97 -14.70 -20.54
CA THR A 175 4.83 -15.45 -21.07
C THR A 175 3.52 -14.67 -20.90
N VAL A 176 3.28 -14.09 -19.72
CA VAL A 176 2.10 -13.25 -19.47
C VAL A 176 2.09 -12.03 -20.38
N ALA A 177 3.18 -11.26 -20.40
CA ALA A 177 3.27 -10.03 -21.19
C ALA A 177 3.09 -10.30 -22.69
N ALA A 178 3.73 -11.35 -23.22
CA ALA A 178 3.60 -11.75 -24.61
C ALA A 178 2.19 -12.23 -24.97
N PHE A 179 1.55 -13.02 -24.09
CA PHE A 179 0.16 -13.46 -24.31
C PHE A 179 -0.83 -12.30 -24.32
N LEU A 180 -0.55 -11.28 -23.50
CA LEU A 180 -1.29 -10.03 -23.41
C LEU A 180 -0.87 -9.00 -24.47
N GLU A 181 0.01 -9.38 -25.41
CA GLU A 181 0.51 -8.55 -26.52
C GLU A 181 1.25 -7.27 -26.07
N ILE A 182 1.71 -7.20 -24.81
CA ILE A 182 2.43 -6.05 -24.28
C ILE A 182 3.86 -6.04 -24.86
N PRO A 183 4.29 -4.98 -25.56
CA PRO A 183 5.54 -5.00 -26.32
C PRO A 183 6.80 -4.88 -25.46
N PHE A 184 6.68 -4.36 -24.24
CA PHE A 184 7.81 -4.13 -23.34
C PHE A 184 7.54 -4.65 -21.92
N LEU A 185 8.58 -5.16 -21.27
CA LEU A 185 8.51 -5.63 -19.88
C LEU A 185 9.64 -5.03 -19.06
N TRP A 186 9.32 -4.51 -17.89
CA TRP A 186 10.29 -4.01 -16.93
C TRP A 186 10.41 -4.97 -15.74
N ILE A 187 11.65 -5.38 -15.46
CA ILE A 187 12.01 -6.25 -14.33
C ILE A 187 13.25 -5.61 -13.68
N ASP A 188 13.18 -5.25 -12.41
CA ASP A 188 14.25 -4.54 -11.70
C ASP A 188 15.62 -5.25 -11.80
N GLY A 189 15.64 -6.57 -11.63
CA GLY A 189 16.84 -7.39 -11.77
C GLY A 189 17.47 -7.35 -13.17
N LEU A 190 16.68 -7.11 -14.22
CA LEU A 190 17.18 -7.01 -15.61
C LEU A 190 17.45 -5.57 -16.04
N CYS A 191 16.59 -4.63 -15.65
CA CYS A 191 16.56 -3.28 -16.17
C CYS A 191 17.42 -2.29 -15.36
N ILE A 192 17.84 -2.68 -14.16
CA ILE A 192 18.79 -1.93 -13.33
C ILE A 192 20.12 -2.72 -13.28
N ILE A 193 21.25 -2.01 -13.35
CA ILE A 193 22.57 -2.61 -13.17
C ILE A 193 22.75 -2.95 -11.69
N GLN A 194 22.90 -4.24 -11.40
CA GLN A 194 23.09 -4.79 -10.07
C GLN A 194 24.57 -5.00 -9.74
N GLY A 195 24.87 -5.15 -8.45
CA GLY A 195 26.21 -5.46 -7.94
C GLY A 195 26.97 -4.30 -7.29
N ASP A 196 26.48 -3.07 -7.44
CA ASP A 196 26.98 -1.88 -6.73
C ASP A 196 25.80 -0.98 -6.33
N THR A 197 25.42 -1.02 -5.05
CA THR A 197 24.29 -0.27 -4.49
C THR A 197 24.52 1.25 -4.47
N ASN A 198 25.76 1.70 -4.65
CA ASN A 198 26.09 3.13 -4.80
C ASN A 198 26.34 3.51 -6.26
N SER A 199 26.05 2.61 -7.20
CA SER A 199 26.17 2.93 -8.62
C SER A 199 25.20 4.06 -8.99
N LYS A 200 25.67 4.93 -9.89
CA LYS A 200 24.84 6.01 -10.45
C LYS A 200 23.52 5.48 -11.02
N ASP A 201 23.54 4.28 -11.59
CA ASP A 201 22.36 3.65 -12.19
C ASP A 201 21.34 3.21 -11.14
N TRP A 202 21.77 2.57 -10.04
CA TRP A 202 20.86 2.19 -8.96
C TRP A 202 20.23 3.42 -8.30
N VAL A 203 21.01 4.46 -8.02
CA VAL A 203 20.52 5.72 -7.43
C VAL A 203 19.50 6.39 -8.36
N GLU A 204 19.79 6.46 -9.66
CA GLU A 204 18.89 7.05 -10.65
C GLU A 204 17.57 6.25 -10.77
N GLN A 205 17.65 4.92 -10.90
CA GLN A 205 16.47 4.07 -11.13
C GLN A 205 15.61 3.91 -9.86
N SER A 206 16.22 3.76 -8.68
CA SER A 206 15.49 3.67 -7.41
C SER A 206 14.66 4.93 -7.14
N SER A 207 15.18 6.11 -7.48
CA SER A 207 14.45 7.38 -7.35
C SER A 207 13.22 7.50 -8.27
N GLN A 208 13.20 6.71 -9.36
CA GLN A 208 12.16 6.68 -10.40
C GLN A 208 11.16 5.54 -10.24
N MET A 209 11.26 4.72 -9.18
CA MET A 209 10.41 3.54 -8.98
C MET A 209 8.92 3.89 -9.02
N ALA A 210 8.55 5.04 -8.44
CA ALA A 210 7.16 5.50 -8.47
C ALA A 210 6.66 5.78 -9.89
N GLU A 211 7.44 6.49 -10.69
CA GLU A 211 7.11 6.76 -12.08
C GLU A 211 7.13 5.47 -12.92
N ILE A 212 8.06 4.54 -12.66
CA ILE A 212 8.15 3.27 -13.40
C ILE A 212 6.92 2.40 -13.18
N TYR A 213 6.51 2.16 -11.94
CA TYR A 213 5.32 1.33 -11.66
C TYR A 213 4.02 2.08 -11.94
N GLY A 214 3.97 3.38 -11.64
CA GLY A 214 2.80 4.22 -11.89
C GLY A 214 2.56 4.57 -13.35
N ASN A 215 3.54 4.37 -14.23
CA ASN A 215 3.35 4.54 -15.67
C ASN A 215 3.14 3.24 -16.46
N ALA A 216 3.29 2.08 -15.83
CA ALA A 216 3.06 0.79 -16.48
C ALA A 216 1.57 0.61 -16.83
N ILE A 217 1.27 0.00 -17.98
CA ILE A 217 -0.11 -0.33 -18.35
C ILE A 217 -0.71 -1.40 -17.44
N LEU A 218 0.18 -2.26 -16.92
CA LEU A 218 -0.11 -3.38 -16.04
C LEU A 218 1.10 -3.67 -15.13
N VAL A 219 0.86 -3.84 -13.84
CA VAL A 219 1.83 -4.45 -12.92
C VAL A 219 1.42 -5.89 -12.67
N ILE A 220 2.34 -6.82 -12.95
CA ILE A 220 2.19 -8.26 -12.72
C ILE A 220 2.83 -8.57 -11.37
N ALA A 221 2.07 -9.08 -10.40
CA ALA A 221 2.58 -9.43 -9.09
C ALA A 221 2.62 -10.95 -8.88
N ALA A 222 3.82 -11.51 -8.72
CA ALA A 222 4.05 -12.90 -8.35
C ALA A 222 3.95 -13.05 -6.82
N ALA A 223 2.73 -13.04 -6.27
CA ALA A 223 2.50 -12.90 -4.83
C ALA A 223 2.82 -14.16 -4.02
N ASP A 224 2.62 -15.35 -4.60
CA ASP A 224 2.91 -16.64 -3.95
C ASP A 224 4.23 -17.28 -4.41
N SER A 225 5.23 -16.42 -4.63
CA SER A 225 6.60 -16.81 -4.97
C SER A 225 7.57 -16.24 -3.92
N ASN A 226 8.55 -17.05 -3.50
CA ASN A 226 9.58 -16.68 -2.53
C ASN A 226 10.95 -16.47 -3.18
N SER A 227 11.08 -16.78 -4.47
CA SER A 227 12.32 -16.76 -5.23
C SER A 227 12.07 -16.53 -6.71
N VAL A 228 13.06 -15.96 -7.39
CA VAL A 228 13.03 -15.78 -8.85
C VAL A 228 12.97 -17.11 -9.63
N GLU A 229 13.30 -18.21 -8.97
CA GLU A 229 13.29 -19.56 -9.55
C GLU A 229 11.96 -20.31 -9.39
N ASP A 230 11.02 -19.79 -8.59
CA ASP A 230 9.80 -20.54 -8.24
C ASP A 230 8.77 -20.57 -9.39
N GLY A 231 8.67 -19.48 -10.16
CA GLY A 231 7.55 -19.26 -11.07
C GLY A 231 6.24 -18.92 -10.32
N PHE A 232 5.22 -18.58 -11.09
CA PHE A 232 3.87 -18.26 -10.58
C PHE A 232 2.73 -18.71 -11.52
N LEU A 233 3.00 -19.07 -12.78
CA LEU A 233 1.97 -19.59 -13.70
C LEU A 233 1.66 -21.07 -13.47
N SER A 234 2.68 -21.83 -13.07
CA SER A 234 2.60 -23.29 -12.92
C SER A 234 2.45 -23.74 -11.47
N THR A 235 1.84 -22.91 -10.61
CA THR A 235 1.73 -23.22 -9.18
C THR A 235 0.99 -24.55 -8.97
N PRO A 236 1.57 -25.48 -8.19
CA PRO A 236 0.94 -26.75 -7.91
C PRO A 236 -0.42 -26.49 -7.27
N HIS A 237 -1.44 -27.03 -7.92
CA HIS A 237 -2.83 -27.01 -7.48
C HIS A 237 -2.91 -27.15 -5.95
N LEU A 238 -3.32 -26.09 -5.24
CA LEU A 238 -4.10 -26.36 -4.04
C LEU A 238 -5.18 -27.35 -4.48
N PRO A 239 -5.33 -28.53 -3.85
CA PRO A 239 -6.41 -29.43 -4.19
C PRO A 239 -7.72 -28.70 -3.89
N GLN A 240 -8.26 -28.05 -4.91
CA GLN A 240 -9.57 -27.43 -4.91
C GLN A 240 -10.53 -28.58 -5.14
N GLU A 241 -10.71 -29.43 -4.12
CA GLU A 241 -11.75 -30.44 -4.16
C GLU A 241 -13.09 -29.71 -4.36
N LEU A 242 -13.62 -29.86 -5.58
CA LEU A 242 -14.96 -29.39 -5.89
C LEU A 242 -15.93 -30.35 -5.23
N PHE A 243 -16.60 -29.90 -4.19
CA PHE A 243 -17.66 -30.63 -3.53
C PHE A 243 -18.92 -30.53 -4.39
N ARG A 244 -19.32 -31.64 -5.00
CA ARG A 244 -20.61 -31.72 -5.66
C ARG A 244 -21.71 -31.70 -4.61
N ILE A 245 -22.50 -30.63 -4.57
CA ILE A 245 -23.72 -30.56 -3.78
C ILE A 245 -24.81 -31.28 -4.56
N GLN A 246 -25.40 -32.30 -3.96
CA GLN A 246 -26.52 -33.00 -4.59
C GLN A 246 -27.77 -32.12 -4.55
N SER A 247 -28.59 -32.16 -5.59
CA SER A 247 -29.85 -31.40 -5.66
C SER A 247 -30.77 -31.67 -4.46
N SER A 248 -30.66 -32.85 -3.84
CA SER A 248 -31.41 -33.24 -2.63
C SER A 248 -30.98 -32.49 -1.35
N GLN A 249 -29.85 -31.79 -1.38
CA GLN A 249 -29.26 -31.06 -0.25
C GLN A 249 -29.53 -29.54 -0.31
N LEU A 250 -30.22 -29.07 -1.35
CA LEU A 250 -30.49 -27.64 -1.57
C LEU A 250 -31.97 -27.36 -1.27
N GLU A 251 -32.25 -26.67 -0.17
CA GLU A 251 -33.60 -26.14 0.13
C GLU A 251 -33.87 -24.91 -0.75
N ASN A 252 -35.07 -24.81 -1.34
CA ASN A 252 -35.59 -23.66 -2.10
C ASN A 252 -35.09 -23.43 -3.55
N LEU A 253 -34.58 -24.44 -4.26
CA LEU A 253 -34.41 -24.33 -5.71
C LEU A 253 -35.74 -24.60 -6.44
N GLU A 254 -36.36 -23.54 -6.95
CA GLU A 254 -37.44 -23.66 -7.94
C GLU A 254 -36.83 -24.12 -9.27
N ILE A 255 -36.73 -25.45 -9.44
CA ILE A 255 -36.31 -26.04 -10.71
C ILE A 255 -37.47 -25.88 -11.69
N GLY A 256 -37.34 -24.94 -12.64
CA GLY A 256 -38.23 -24.87 -13.80
C GLY A 256 -38.18 -26.20 -14.57
N SER A 257 -39.38 -26.74 -14.84
CA SER A 257 -39.71 -27.99 -15.57
C SER A 257 -38.56 -28.85 -16.11
N GLU A 258 -38.51 -30.08 -15.60
CA GLU A 258 -37.99 -31.36 -16.13
C GLU A 258 -36.71 -31.38 -17.01
N GLU A 259 -35.75 -32.19 -16.53
CA GLU A 259 -34.58 -32.81 -17.20
C GLU A 259 -33.21 -32.13 -17.21
N SER A 260 -33.00 -30.99 -16.54
CA SER A 260 -31.62 -30.53 -16.26
C SER A 260 -31.26 -30.74 -14.80
N ALA A 261 -30.61 -31.88 -14.48
CA ALA A 261 -30.00 -32.09 -13.17
C ALA A 261 -28.84 -31.11 -12.98
N LEU A 262 -29.14 -29.92 -12.46
CA LEU A 262 -28.12 -28.92 -12.13
C LEU A 262 -27.16 -29.53 -11.11
N SER A 263 -25.90 -29.65 -11.49
CA SER A 263 -24.83 -30.05 -10.58
C SER A 263 -24.18 -28.79 -10.04
N VAL A 264 -24.43 -28.51 -8.76
CA VAL A 264 -23.78 -27.41 -8.06
C VAL A 264 -22.46 -27.94 -7.52
N PHE A 265 -21.37 -27.25 -7.86
CA PHE A 265 -20.05 -27.52 -7.29
C PHE A 265 -19.68 -26.38 -6.36
N ALA A 266 -19.33 -26.71 -5.12
CA ALA A 266 -18.81 -25.77 -4.14
C ALA A 266 -17.31 -26.03 -3.93
N ARG A 267 -16.59 -24.99 -3.56
CA ARG A 267 -15.18 -25.08 -3.13
C ARG A 267 -15.02 -24.36 -1.81
N ALA A 268 -14.02 -24.76 -1.04
CA ALA A 268 -13.59 -23.94 0.09
C ALA A 268 -13.19 -22.55 -0.41
N MET A 269 -13.68 -21.53 0.29
CA MET A 269 -13.26 -20.16 0.08
C MET A 269 -11.77 -20.04 0.38
N LEU A 270 -11.01 -19.39 -0.51
CA LEU A 270 -9.60 -19.14 -0.25
C LEU A 270 -9.44 -18.18 0.92
N ASP A 271 -8.30 -18.28 1.63
CA ASP A 271 -8.00 -17.34 2.71
C ASP A 271 -7.75 -15.97 2.09
N HIS A 272 -8.69 -15.03 2.29
CA HIS A 272 -8.60 -13.64 1.84
C HIS A 272 -8.04 -12.71 2.92
N SER A 273 -7.49 -13.23 4.02
CA SER A 273 -6.93 -12.39 5.11
C SER A 273 -5.80 -11.47 4.65
N TRP A 274 -5.14 -11.79 3.53
CA TRP A 274 -4.15 -10.93 2.89
C TRP A 274 -4.76 -9.64 2.29
N LEU A 275 -6.08 -9.57 2.08
CA LEU A 275 -6.79 -8.33 1.72
C LEU A 275 -6.86 -7.30 2.84
N GLY A 276 -6.36 -7.63 4.04
CA GLY A 276 -6.32 -6.66 5.14
C GLY A 276 -7.72 -6.24 5.61
N TRP A 277 -8.70 -7.14 5.58
CA TRP A 277 -10.09 -6.88 6.03
C TRP A 277 -10.17 -6.28 7.44
N SER A 278 -9.13 -6.48 8.24
CA SER A 278 -8.83 -5.64 9.38
C SER A 278 -7.48 -4.97 9.16
N THR A 279 -7.41 -3.64 9.34
CA THR A 279 -6.18 -2.83 9.44
C THR A 279 -5.17 -3.36 10.47
N LEU A 280 -5.55 -4.38 11.25
CA LEU A 280 -4.81 -4.98 12.34
C LEU A 280 -4.29 -6.39 12.08
N ALA A 281 -4.74 -7.09 11.03
CA ALA A 281 -4.27 -8.45 10.74
C ALA A 281 -2.94 -8.40 9.98
N GLU A 282 -1.95 -9.13 10.47
CA GLU A 282 -0.72 -9.35 9.72
C GLU A 282 -1.03 -10.14 8.45
N PRO A 283 -0.60 -9.69 7.26
CA PRO A 283 -0.71 -10.49 6.06
C PRO A 283 0.00 -11.82 6.31
N LYS A 284 -0.73 -12.92 6.30
CA LYS A 284 -0.14 -14.27 6.36
C LYS A 284 0.70 -14.59 5.12
N SER A 285 0.64 -13.74 4.07
CA SER A 285 1.37 -13.96 2.83
C SER A 285 2.88 -13.92 3.12
N ARG A 286 3.55 -15.03 2.83
CA ARG A 286 5.01 -15.18 2.97
C ARG A 286 5.78 -14.68 1.74
N GLY A 287 5.09 -14.28 0.67
CA GLY A 287 5.69 -13.90 -0.61
C GLY A 287 5.76 -12.39 -0.87
N THR A 288 5.84 -12.02 -2.14
CA THR A 288 6.22 -10.70 -2.66
C THR A 288 5.52 -9.50 -2.01
N LEU A 289 4.20 -9.53 -1.86
CA LEU A 289 3.44 -8.39 -1.34
C LEU A 289 3.69 -8.11 0.15
N SER A 290 4.33 -9.03 0.86
CA SER A 290 4.74 -8.82 2.25
C SER A 290 5.97 -7.92 2.40
N ARG A 291 6.66 -7.56 1.31
CA ARG A 291 7.88 -6.73 1.35
C ARG A 291 7.53 -5.24 1.26
N SER A 292 8.22 -4.41 2.03
CA SER A 292 7.94 -2.96 2.10
C SER A 292 8.23 -2.23 0.78
N TRP A 293 9.26 -2.64 0.05
CA TRP A 293 9.57 -2.09 -1.29
C TRP A 293 8.41 -2.32 -2.29
N CYS A 294 7.72 -3.47 -2.19
CA CYS A 294 6.56 -3.79 -3.02
C CYS A 294 5.33 -2.91 -2.73
N PHE A 295 5.34 -2.11 -1.65
CA PHE A 295 4.24 -1.20 -1.33
C PHE A 295 4.03 -0.16 -2.42
N GLN A 296 5.10 0.48 -2.88
CA GLN A 296 4.99 1.48 -3.96
C GLN A 296 4.56 0.82 -5.28
N GLU A 297 5.06 -0.40 -5.53
CA GLU A 297 4.76 -1.18 -6.75
C GLU A 297 3.27 -1.49 -6.88
N GLU A 298 2.63 -1.84 -5.76
CA GLU A 298 1.22 -2.22 -5.67
C GLU A 298 0.30 -0.99 -5.64
N VAL A 299 0.65 -0.02 -4.79
CA VAL A 299 -0.17 1.16 -4.58
C VAL A 299 -0.22 1.95 -5.87
N LEU A 300 0.92 2.28 -6.47
CA LEU A 300 0.99 3.18 -7.64
C LEU A 300 0.52 2.53 -8.95
N ALA A 301 0.34 1.22 -9.00
CA ALA A 301 -0.14 0.53 -10.20
C ALA A 301 -1.55 1.03 -10.60
N SER A 302 -1.69 1.52 -11.84
CA SER A 302 -3.01 1.83 -12.42
C SER A 302 -3.86 0.58 -12.59
N ARG A 303 -3.22 -0.56 -12.89
CA ARG A 303 -3.79 -1.90 -12.95
C ARG A 303 -2.79 -2.89 -12.37
N LEU A 304 -3.25 -3.69 -11.42
CA LEU A 304 -2.47 -4.74 -10.76
C LEU A 304 -3.13 -6.09 -11.01
N LEU A 305 -2.39 -6.98 -11.66
CA LEU A 305 -2.76 -8.39 -11.85
C LEU A 305 -1.89 -9.22 -10.92
N THR A 306 -2.50 -9.80 -9.88
CA THR A 306 -1.78 -10.54 -8.85
C THR A 306 -2.03 -12.04 -8.96
N PHE A 307 -0.96 -12.83 -9.02
CA PHE A 307 -0.98 -14.28 -9.02
C PHE A 307 -0.73 -14.81 -7.60
N PHE A 308 -1.78 -15.38 -6.99
CA PHE A 308 -1.68 -16.17 -5.76
C PHE A 308 -1.72 -17.67 -6.15
N GLY A 309 -1.13 -18.57 -5.36
CA GLY A 309 -0.99 -20.01 -5.69
C GLY A 309 -2.27 -20.83 -5.77
N GLY A 310 -3.42 -20.18 -5.99
CA GLY A 310 -4.70 -20.81 -6.30
C GLY A 310 -5.68 -19.92 -7.07
N GLU A 311 -5.39 -18.63 -7.25
CA GLU A 311 -6.27 -17.67 -7.94
C GLU A 311 -5.52 -16.44 -8.44
N MET A 312 -6.07 -15.79 -9.46
CA MET A 312 -5.67 -14.45 -9.86
C MET A 312 -6.61 -13.39 -9.29
N ASN A 313 -6.02 -12.23 -9.03
CA ASN A 313 -6.74 -11.08 -8.57
C ASN A 313 -6.47 -9.85 -9.42
N PHE A 314 -7.48 -8.98 -9.47
CA PHE A 314 -7.58 -7.87 -10.38
C PHE A 314 -7.91 -6.60 -9.59
N GLN A 315 -7.09 -5.56 -9.76
CA GLN A 315 -7.33 -4.27 -9.13
C GLN A 315 -6.98 -3.15 -10.09
N CYS A 316 -7.84 -2.15 -10.21
CA CYS A 316 -7.52 -0.89 -10.86
C CYS A 316 -7.80 0.30 -9.94
N LEU A 317 -7.70 1.53 -10.45
CA LEU A 317 -7.89 2.76 -9.66
C LEU A 317 -9.35 3.03 -9.28
N GLU A 318 -10.30 2.68 -10.14
CA GLU A 318 -11.72 3.06 -9.99
C GLU A 318 -12.66 1.91 -9.58
N ASP A 319 -12.23 0.66 -9.72
CA ASP A 319 -13.08 -0.51 -9.49
C ASP A 319 -12.75 -1.15 -8.15
N GLU A 320 -13.74 -1.85 -7.60
CA GLU A 320 -13.54 -2.65 -6.41
C GLU A 320 -12.52 -3.75 -6.65
N TYR A 321 -11.92 -4.23 -5.57
CA TYR A 321 -11.00 -5.36 -5.61
C TYR A 321 -11.74 -6.60 -6.12
N ARG A 322 -11.18 -7.29 -7.11
CA ARG A 322 -11.76 -8.52 -7.68
C ARG A 322 -10.82 -9.70 -7.62
N CYS A 323 -11.42 -10.86 -7.55
CA CYS A 323 -10.75 -12.14 -7.42
C CYS A 323 -11.45 -13.18 -8.32
N GLU A 324 -10.71 -14.14 -8.89
CA GLU A 324 -11.28 -15.26 -9.67
C GLU A 324 -12.38 -16.02 -8.92
N CYS A 325 -12.33 -16.08 -7.58
CA CYS A 325 -13.38 -16.72 -6.78
C CYS A 325 -14.68 -15.90 -6.70
N ALA A 326 -14.68 -14.66 -7.20
CA ALA A 326 -15.80 -13.71 -7.17
C ALA A 326 -16.25 -13.36 -5.75
N PHE A 327 -15.34 -13.38 -4.78
CA PHE A 327 -15.63 -12.88 -3.45
C PHE A 327 -15.92 -11.37 -3.52
N PRO A 328 -17.10 -10.90 -3.06
CA PRO A 328 -17.38 -9.48 -2.97
C PRO A 328 -16.54 -8.89 -1.83
N ALA A 329 -15.41 -8.30 -2.19
CA ALA A 329 -14.56 -7.57 -1.25
C ALA A 329 -14.83 -6.07 -1.40
N ALA A 330 -15.37 -5.45 -0.35
CA ALA A 330 -15.33 -4.01 -0.26
C ALA A 330 -13.87 -3.53 -0.35
N PRO A 331 -13.61 -2.36 -0.96
CA PRO A 331 -12.29 -1.77 -1.02
C PRO A 331 -11.78 -1.48 0.40
N LEU A 332 -10.95 -2.36 0.95
CA LEU A 332 -10.45 -2.25 2.32
C LEU A 332 -8.99 -1.78 2.28
N GLY A 333 -8.79 -0.51 2.62
CA GLY A 333 -7.48 0.12 2.84
C GLY A 333 -6.78 0.64 1.58
N LEU A 334 -6.47 -0.22 0.61
CA LEU A 334 -5.60 0.17 -0.52
C LEU A 334 -6.26 1.09 -1.54
N VAL A 335 -7.55 0.90 -1.85
CA VAL A 335 -8.28 1.77 -2.78
C VAL A 335 -8.32 3.20 -2.25
N THR A 336 -8.52 3.35 -0.95
CA THR A 336 -8.49 4.68 -0.33
C THR A 336 -7.10 5.32 -0.34
N ILE A 337 -6.03 4.53 -0.37
CA ILE A 337 -4.67 5.06 -0.54
C ILE A 337 -4.47 5.55 -1.98
N LYS A 338 -5.02 4.83 -2.98
CA LYS A 338 -4.95 5.23 -4.40
C LYS A 338 -5.71 6.54 -4.67
N GLU A 339 -6.84 6.76 -4.00
CA GLU A 339 -7.60 8.02 -4.02
C GLU A 339 -6.78 9.23 -3.52
N LEU A 340 -5.76 9.04 -2.66
CA LEU A 340 -5.00 10.14 -2.06
C LEU A 340 -4.16 10.92 -3.09
N TYR A 341 -3.76 10.26 -4.17
CA TYR A 341 -2.76 10.81 -5.09
C TYR A 341 -3.12 10.71 -6.57
N GLU A 342 -4.18 9.99 -6.94
CA GLU A 342 -4.68 9.97 -8.33
C GLU A 342 -5.50 11.25 -8.61
N PRO A 343 -4.98 12.22 -9.38
CA PRO A 343 -5.66 13.49 -9.59
C PRO A 343 -6.97 13.36 -10.39
N ARG A 344 -7.18 12.23 -11.07
CA ARG A 344 -8.42 11.91 -11.81
C ARG A 344 -9.54 11.39 -10.91
N LEU A 345 -9.19 10.83 -9.75
CA LEU A 345 -10.16 10.52 -8.70
C LEU A 345 -10.42 11.85 -7.99
N GLU A 346 -11.57 12.48 -8.25
CA GLU A 346 -11.96 13.67 -7.52
C GLU A 346 -11.96 13.33 -6.02
N LEU A 347 -10.92 13.78 -5.31
CA LEU A 347 -11.00 14.00 -3.87
C LEU A 347 -12.14 15.00 -3.72
N GLY A 348 -13.35 14.53 -3.42
CA GLY A 348 -14.44 15.42 -3.04
C GLY A 348 -14.00 16.33 -1.89
N ASP A 349 -14.90 17.16 -1.38
CA ASP A 349 -14.69 17.92 -0.14
C ASP A 349 -14.55 17.00 1.11
N MET A 350 -13.84 15.89 1.01
CA MET A 350 -13.45 15.02 2.09
C MET A 350 -12.40 15.74 2.93
N GLU A 351 -12.87 16.30 4.03
CA GLU A 351 -12.05 16.40 5.24
C GLU A 351 -11.46 15.01 5.53
N THR A 352 -10.20 14.79 5.17
CA THR A 352 -9.10 14.35 6.05
C THR A 352 -7.97 13.59 5.31
N PRO A 353 -7.25 14.16 4.30
CA PRO A 353 -6.07 13.52 3.67
C PRO A 353 -5.05 12.88 4.65
N ASN A 354 -5.03 13.34 5.91
CA ASN A 354 -4.27 12.74 7.01
C ASN A 354 -4.68 11.32 7.36
N TRP A 355 -5.98 10.99 7.37
CA TRP A 355 -6.43 9.65 7.71
C TRP A 355 -5.94 8.63 6.68
N MET A 356 -6.01 9.01 5.41
CA MET A 356 -5.59 8.18 4.27
C MET A 356 -4.08 7.93 4.36
N TRP A 357 -3.31 8.99 4.68
CA TRP A 357 -1.88 8.85 4.91
C TRP A 357 -1.55 8.00 6.14
N GLN A 358 -2.27 8.18 7.24
CA GLN A 358 -2.11 7.36 8.44
C GLN A 358 -2.38 5.88 8.16
N SER A 359 -3.45 5.58 7.43
CA SER A 359 -3.75 4.23 6.95
C SER A 359 -2.65 3.70 6.04
N THR A 360 -2.12 4.54 5.13
CA THR A 360 -0.96 4.23 4.28
C THR A 360 0.23 3.76 5.13
N ILE A 361 0.58 4.53 6.18
CA ILE A 361 1.68 4.19 7.08
C ILE A 361 1.41 2.87 7.81
N GLU A 362 0.20 2.65 8.35
CA GLU A 362 -0.12 1.39 9.03
C GLU A 362 0.03 0.17 8.10
N HIS A 363 -0.46 0.27 6.86
CA HIS A 363 -0.32 -0.80 5.88
C HIS A 363 1.14 -1.00 5.44
N TYR A 364 1.89 0.09 5.26
CA TYR A 364 3.31 0.06 4.88
C TYR A 364 4.18 -0.57 5.97
N THR A 365 4.02 -0.15 7.22
CA THR A 365 4.88 -0.56 8.35
C THR A 365 4.68 -2.01 8.76
N ARG A 366 3.54 -2.64 8.39
CA ARG A 366 3.28 -4.09 8.56
C ARG A 366 4.04 -4.96 7.56
N ARG A 367 4.61 -4.38 6.51
CA ARG A 367 5.43 -5.11 5.56
C ARG A 367 6.86 -5.29 6.09
N LYS A 368 7.50 -6.37 5.63
CA LYS A 368 8.85 -6.77 5.98
C LYS A 368 9.86 -5.92 5.21
N LEU A 369 10.75 -5.31 5.95
CA LEU A 369 11.89 -4.56 5.43
C LEU A 369 13.19 -5.23 5.89
N THR A 370 14.03 -5.64 4.94
CA THR A 370 15.31 -6.31 5.25
C THR A 370 16.40 -5.33 5.68
N VAL A 371 16.41 -4.12 5.09
CA VAL A 371 17.39 -3.07 5.34
C VAL A 371 16.67 -1.91 6.02
N ALA A 372 16.90 -1.70 7.31
CA ALA A 372 16.13 -0.74 8.12
C ALA A 372 16.27 0.71 7.63
N THR A 373 17.43 1.09 7.09
CA THR A 373 17.69 2.45 6.57
C THR A 373 16.86 2.79 5.34
N ASP A 374 16.31 1.79 4.64
CA ASP A 374 15.47 2.00 3.46
C ASP A 374 14.03 2.41 3.82
N ARG A 375 13.70 2.55 5.10
CA ARG A 375 12.31 2.68 5.56
C ARG A 375 11.56 3.91 5.03
N LEU A 376 12.24 5.05 4.88
CA LEU A 376 11.64 6.22 4.24
C LEU A 376 11.77 6.15 2.72
N THR A 377 12.91 5.71 2.21
CA THR A 377 13.17 5.56 0.76
C THR A 377 12.16 4.62 0.09
N ALA A 378 11.83 3.50 0.74
CA ALA A 378 10.86 2.53 0.29
C ALA A 378 9.40 3.03 0.35
N LEU A 379 9.14 4.26 0.81
CA LEU A 379 7.85 4.96 0.69
C LEU A 379 7.97 6.30 -0.06
N SER A 380 9.18 6.76 -0.41
CA SER A 380 9.45 8.15 -0.80
C SER A 380 8.74 8.57 -2.08
N GLY A 381 8.59 7.67 -3.04
CA GLY A 381 7.89 7.92 -4.29
C GLY A 381 6.38 8.17 -4.09
N VAL A 382 5.72 7.37 -3.24
CA VAL A 382 4.32 7.62 -2.84
C VAL A 382 4.21 8.96 -2.11
N ALA A 383 5.12 9.23 -1.17
CA ALA A 383 5.16 10.52 -0.46
C ALA A 383 5.34 11.70 -1.42
N ARG A 384 6.17 11.58 -2.46
CA ARG A 384 6.41 12.65 -3.45
C ARG A 384 5.17 13.00 -4.26
N ILE A 385 4.42 11.98 -4.69
CA ILE A 385 3.18 12.17 -5.43
C ILE A 385 2.13 12.82 -4.51
N VAL A 386 1.94 12.29 -3.30
CA VAL A 386 1.01 12.86 -2.31
C VAL A 386 1.39 14.30 -1.94
N GLN A 387 2.67 14.58 -1.74
CA GLN A 387 3.19 15.93 -1.46
C GLN A 387 2.76 16.92 -2.54
N SER A 388 2.92 16.52 -3.81
CA SER A 388 2.56 17.31 -4.98
C SER A 388 1.05 17.53 -5.09
N SER A 389 0.25 16.48 -4.89
CA SER A 389 -1.22 16.53 -4.95
C SER A 389 -1.81 17.37 -3.81
N LEU A 390 -1.33 17.20 -2.57
CA LEU A 390 -1.85 17.91 -1.40
C LEU A 390 -1.25 19.30 -1.19
N ARG A 391 -0.19 19.65 -1.94
CA ARG A 391 0.59 20.90 -1.82
C ARG A 391 1.03 21.18 -0.38
N THR A 392 1.53 20.14 0.29
CA THR A 392 1.97 20.18 1.69
C THR A 392 3.50 19.98 1.75
N LYS A 393 4.09 20.10 2.94
CA LYS A 393 5.50 19.73 3.17
C LYS A 393 5.61 18.40 3.91
N TYR A 394 6.50 17.55 3.45
CA TYR A 394 6.87 16.30 4.10
C TYR A 394 8.01 16.51 5.11
N ALA A 395 7.94 15.80 6.23
CA ALA A 395 9.03 15.74 7.19
C ALA A 395 9.09 14.34 7.82
N ALA A 396 10.05 13.53 7.38
CA ALA A 396 10.36 12.20 7.91
C ALA A 396 9.10 11.35 8.22
N GLY A 397 8.18 11.22 7.27
CA GLY A 397 6.96 10.41 7.43
C GLY A 397 5.68 11.19 7.75
N HIS A 398 5.76 12.51 7.93
CA HIS A 398 4.65 13.35 8.38
C HIS A 398 4.37 14.53 7.45
N TRP A 399 3.12 15.01 7.43
CA TRP A 399 2.72 16.22 6.71
C TRP A 399 2.66 17.43 7.66
N LEU A 400 3.40 18.50 7.37
CA LEU A 400 3.50 19.65 8.27
C LEU A 400 2.20 20.47 8.35
N ASP A 401 1.55 20.71 7.22
CA ASP A 401 0.37 21.58 7.11
C ASP A 401 -0.96 20.84 7.28
N ARG A 402 -0.89 19.57 7.71
CA ARG A 402 -2.03 18.66 7.82
C ARG A 402 -1.92 17.87 9.13
N ASP A 403 -2.44 18.44 10.22
CA ASP A 403 -2.51 17.81 11.56
C ASP A 403 -1.21 17.15 12.07
N PHE A 404 -0.06 17.80 11.84
CA PHE A 404 1.25 17.29 12.24
C PHE A 404 1.30 16.79 13.69
N LEU A 405 0.77 17.56 14.65
CA LEU A 405 0.74 17.18 16.06
C LEU A 405 0.02 15.84 16.30
N CYS A 406 -1.09 15.62 15.62
CA CYS A 406 -1.87 14.38 15.72
C CYS A 406 -1.14 13.21 15.07
N SER A 407 -0.42 13.46 13.98
CA SER A 407 0.40 12.43 13.33
C SER A 407 1.56 11.92 14.21
N LEU A 408 1.94 12.66 15.27
CA LEU A 408 2.92 12.20 16.26
C LEU A 408 2.34 11.17 17.23
N CYS A 409 1.02 10.99 17.30
CA CYS A 409 0.34 10.05 18.19
C CYS A 409 0.32 8.62 17.60
N TRP A 410 1.49 8.05 17.37
CA TRP A 410 1.65 6.65 16.93
C TRP A 410 2.17 5.77 18.07
N ALA A 411 1.91 4.46 18.02
CA ALA A 411 2.45 3.47 18.95
C ALA A 411 2.90 2.21 18.19
N PRO A 412 3.94 1.50 18.66
CA PRO A 412 4.36 0.23 18.05
C PRO A 412 3.30 -0.86 18.25
N VAL A 413 3.02 -1.64 17.20
CA VAL A 413 2.19 -2.85 17.27
C VAL A 413 3.09 -4.01 17.66
N ARG A 414 2.99 -4.47 18.90
CA ARG A 414 3.96 -5.42 19.46
C ARG A 414 3.50 -6.88 19.33
N ASN A 415 4.37 -7.68 18.73
CA ASN A 415 4.39 -9.13 18.85
C ASN A 415 5.85 -9.65 18.91
N ARG A 416 6.04 -10.95 19.19
CA ARG A 416 7.37 -11.57 19.36
C ARG A 416 8.30 -11.41 18.15
N GLU A 417 7.77 -11.23 16.94
CA GLU A 417 8.58 -11.07 15.73
C GLU A 417 9.08 -9.62 15.60
N THR A 418 8.23 -8.64 15.91
CA THR A 418 8.55 -7.19 15.84
C THR A 418 9.64 -6.75 16.82
N GLU A 419 9.82 -7.46 17.94
CA GLU A 419 10.86 -7.16 18.93
C GLU A 419 12.26 -7.56 18.47
N ARG A 420 12.39 -8.39 17.43
CA ARG A 420 13.67 -8.91 16.92
C ARG A 420 14.26 -8.10 15.78
N THR A 421 13.53 -7.15 15.21
CA THR A 421 13.91 -6.43 13.98
C THR A 421 14.44 -5.01 14.22
N PHE A 422 14.70 -4.62 15.47
CA PHE A 422 15.20 -3.28 15.78
C PHE A 422 16.61 -3.05 15.20
N SER A 423 16.81 -1.90 14.55
CA SER A 423 18.10 -1.49 13.99
C SER A 423 18.88 -0.69 15.02
N GLU A 424 20.18 -0.96 15.16
CA GLU A 424 21.07 -0.11 15.95
C GLU A 424 21.46 1.18 15.19
N ASP A 425 21.38 1.15 13.86
CA ASP A 425 21.68 2.30 13.01
C ASP A 425 20.57 3.35 13.04
N TYR A 426 20.96 4.62 12.87
CA TYR A 426 20.03 5.74 12.72
C TYR A 426 19.22 5.61 11.43
N VAL A 427 17.89 5.63 11.54
CA VAL A 427 16.96 5.58 10.40
C VAL A 427 16.20 6.88 10.25
N ALA A 428 15.67 7.42 11.36
CA ALA A 428 14.88 8.64 11.40
C ALA A 428 14.91 9.27 12.80
N PRO A 429 14.50 10.54 12.95
CA PRO A 429 14.35 11.20 14.25
C PRO A 429 13.39 10.45 15.18
N SER A 430 13.61 10.49 16.50
CA SER A 430 12.83 9.65 17.45
C SER A 430 11.33 9.94 17.47
N TRP A 431 10.92 11.16 17.09
CA TRP A 431 9.52 11.56 16.99
C TRP A 431 8.81 10.99 15.74
N SER A 432 9.56 10.55 14.73
CA SER A 432 9.03 9.93 13.52
C SER A 432 8.70 8.46 13.74
N TRP A 433 7.58 8.00 13.19
CA TRP A 433 7.22 6.57 13.18
C TRP A 433 8.27 5.71 12.46
N ALA A 434 9.06 6.31 11.56
CA ALA A 434 10.12 5.61 10.84
C ALA A 434 11.33 5.27 11.72
N ALA A 435 11.43 5.83 12.94
CA ALA A 435 12.48 5.42 13.88
C ALA A 435 12.23 4.01 14.46
N HIS A 436 10.99 3.51 14.41
CA HIS A 436 10.64 2.17 14.85
C HIS A 436 10.62 1.21 13.65
N ASN A 437 11.41 0.12 13.66
CA ASN A 437 11.54 -0.79 12.51
C ASN A 437 10.45 -1.90 12.42
N GLY A 438 9.33 -1.73 13.13
CA GLY A 438 8.20 -2.66 13.14
C GLY A 438 6.88 -2.01 12.71
N PRO A 439 5.76 -2.74 12.72
CA PRO A 439 4.44 -2.19 12.50
C PRO A 439 4.10 -1.17 13.57
N ILE A 440 3.42 -0.10 13.16
CA ILE A 440 2.86 0.90 14.08
C ILE A 440 1.36 1.00 13.89
N THR A 441 0.69 1.60 14.87
CA THR A 441 -0.69 2.06 14.75
C THR A 441 -0.76 3.54 15.07
N MET A 442 -1.60 4.24 14.32
CA MET A 442 -1.96 5.63 14.53
C MET A 442 -3.10 5.68 15.53
N TRP A 443 -2.88 6.35 16.66
CA TRP A 443 -3.79 6.28 17.80
C TRP A 443 -5.09 7.06 17.61
N ILE A 444 -5.13 8.00 16.67
CA ILE A 444 -6.31 8.84 16.47
C ILE A 444 -7.17 8.18 15.38
N PRO A 445 -8.31 7.57 15.72
CA PRO A 445 -9.13 6.86 14.75
C PRO A 445 -9.91 7.89 13.94
N TYR A 446 -9.56 8.04 12.66
CA TYR A 446 -10.26 8.96 11.75
C TYR A 446 -11.30 8.25 10.85
N GLY A 447 -11.53 6.94 11.00
CA GLY A 447 -12.46 6.19 10.15
C GLY A 447 -13.49 5.38 10.94
N GLY A 448 -14.78 5.72 10.78
CA GLY A 448 -15.91 4.86 11.17
C GLY A 448 -17.08 5.53 11.93
N SER A 449 -16.92 6.76 12.41
CA SER A 449 -18.01 7.55 13.01
C SER A 449 -18.56 8.58 12.03
N GLU A 450 -19.87 8.84 12.09
CA GLU A 450 -20.56 9.87 11.29
C GLU A 450 -20.01 11.30 11.54
N GLU A 451 -19.19 11.50 12.57
CA GLU A 451 -18.51 12.76 12.89
C GLU A 451 -17.00 12.53 13.06
N PRO A 452 -16.14 13.35 12.41
CA PRO A 452 -14.69 13.29 12.61
C PRO A 452 -14.32 13.70 14.03
N ILE A 453 -13.47 12.90 14.69
CA ILE A 453 -12.94 13.22 16.02
C ILE A 453 -12.03 14.43 15.89
N THR A 454 -12.51 15.60 16.33
CA THR A 454 -11.70 16.83 16.32
C THR A 454 -10.81 16.88 17.57
N PRO A 455 -9.47 16.79 17.44
CA PRO A 455 -8.56 16.86 18.57
C PRO A 455 -8.55 18.26 19.18
N ARG A 456 -8.54 18.34 20.51
CA ARG A 456 -8.39 19.59 21.26
C ARG A 456 -6.94 19.73 21.73
N PHE A 457 -6.36 20.90 21.45
CA PHE A 457 -5.03 21.26 21.94
C PHE A 457 -5.12 22.16 23.17
N LEU A 458 -4.17 22.03 24.09
CA LEU A 458 -4.01 23.02 25.16
C LEU A 458 -3.45 24.32 24.53
N THR A 459 -3.84 25.50 25.05
CA THR A 459 -3.53 26.84 24.47
C THR A 459 -2.05 27.11 24.18
N LYS A 460 -1.13 26.30 24.70
CA LYS A 460 0.33 26.46 24.53
C LYS A 460 0.98 25.31 23.76
N THR A 461 0.20 24.31 23.31
CA THR A 461 0.71 23.22 22.49
C THR A 461 0.89 23.72 21.06
N VAL A 462 2.15 23.93 20.66
CA VAL A 462 2.51 24.51 19.36
C VAL A 462 3.83 23.91 18.87
N VAL A 463 3.89 23.59 17.58
CA VAL A 463 5.15 23.29 16.88
C VAL A 463 5.77 24.62 16.46
N ARG A 464 6.98 24.92 16.94
CA ARG A 464 7.71 26.15 16.62
C ARG A 464 8.61 25.99 15.41
N ASN A 465 9.25 24.83 15.28
CA ASN A 465 10.15 24.54 14.18
C ASN A 465 10.19 23.04 13.89
N VAL A 466 10.43 22.70 12.63
CA VAL A 466 10.72 21.33 12.18
C VAL A 466 11.91 21.42 11.23
N ASP A 467 13.04 20.86 11.65
CA ASP A 467 14.24 20.78 10.83
C ASP A 467 14.49 19.33 10.43
N ILE A 468 14.73 19.09 9.15
CA ILE A 468 15.12 17.78 8.61
C ILE A 468 16.41 17.96 7.81
N THR A 469 17.32 17.00 7.94
CA THR A 469 18.51 16.89 7.10
C THR A 469 18.35 15.66 6.21
N PRO A 470 18.00 15.82 4.93
CA PRO A 470 17.86 14.70 4.01
C PRO A 470 19.23 14.06 3.73
N ALA A 471 19.25 12.76 3.48
CA ALA A 471 20.45 12.01 3.10
C ALA A 471 20.84 12.24 1.64
N THR A 472 19.85 12.59 0.81
CA THR A 472 19.99 12.81 -0.64
C THR A 472 19.27 14.10 -1.04
N GLU A 473 19.16 14.36 -2.34
CA GLU A 473 18.34 15.46 -2.87
C GLU A 473 16.83 15.19 -2.77
N ASP A 474 16.42 13.94 -2.50
CA ASP A 474 15.00 13.54 -2.32
C ASP A 474 14.55 13.87 -0.87
N ASP A 475 13.78 14.94 -0.72
CA ASP A 475 13.29 15.42 0.58
C ASP A 475 12.21 14.51 1.22
N THR A 476 11.68 13.54 0.45
CA THR A 476 10.77 12.50 0.93
C THR A 476 11.46 11.18 1.27
N GLY A 477 12.77 11.07 1.04
CA GLY A 477 13.56 9.85 1.20
C GLY A 477 14.24 9.71 2.57
N ALA A 478 15.37 9.00 2.57
CA ALA A 478 16.20 8.80 3.76
C ALA A 478 16.67 10.14 4.35
N VAL A 479 16.82 10.17 5.68
CA VAL A 479 17.28 11.33 6.44
C VAL A 479 18.50 10.96 7.26
N ILE A 480 19.40 11.91 7.48
CA ILE A 480 20.58 11.76 8.36
C ILE A 480 20.47 12.52 9.67
N GLY A 481 19.38 13.26 9.84
CA GLY A 481 19.11 14.05 11.04
C GLY A 481 17.76 14.73 10.97
N GLY A 482 17.21 15.09 12.11
CA GLY A 482 16.04 15.93 12.19
C GLY A 482 15.66 16.25 13.62
N ASN A 483 14.97 17.36 13.83
CA ASN A 483 14.44 17.71 15.14
C ASN A 483 13.16 18.52 15.02
N ILE A 484 12.33 18.46 16.06
CA ILE A 484 11.18 19.34 16.22
C ILE A 484 11.33 20.18 17.49
N THR A 485 11.09 21.47 17.37
CA THR A 485 10.98 22.36 18.52
C THR A 485 9.51 22.56 18.85
N VAL A 486 9.10 22.09 20.02
CA VAL A 486 7.70 22.13 20.47
C VAL A 486 7.56 22.88 21.79
N SER A 487 6.49 23.65 21.91
CA SER A 487 6.04 24.21 23.19
C SER A 487 4.76 23.51 23.61
N GLY A 488 4.57 23.36 24.92
CA GLY A 488 3.40 22.68 25.45
C GLY A 488 3.51 22.45 26.95
N VAL A 489 2.62 21.59 27.47
CA VAL A 489 2.63 21.15 28.87
C VAL A 489 3.52 19.91 28.99
N PHE A 490 4.66 20.06 29.66
CA PHE A 490 5.62 18.99 29.92
C PHE A 490 5.66 18.67 31.43
N LEU A 491 5.12 17.53 31.81
CA LEU A 491 5.07 17.08 33.19
C LEU A 491 6.33 16.29 33.53
N ASP A 492 7.06 16.69 34.58
CA ASP A 492 8.17 15.88 35.12
C ASP A 492 7.60 14.56 35.67
N ILE A 493 8.17 13.42 35.26
CA ILE A 493 7.71 12.09 35.65
C ILE A 493 8.89 11.22 36.07
N SER A 494 8.61 10.20 36.88
CA SER A 494 9.50 9.05 37.04
C SER A 494 9.00 7.91 36.15
N VAL A 495 9.91 7.08 35.66
CA VAL A 495 9.56 5.91 34.83
C VAL A 495 10.06 4.66 35.52
N LEU A 496 9.26 3.59 35.53
CA LEU A 496 9.67 2.25 35.94
C LEU A 496 9.39 1.25 34.82
N THR A 497 10.23 0.23 34.70
CA THR A 497 10.00 -0.91 33.79
C THR A 497 9.26 -2.02 34.55
N ILE A 498 8.09 -2.46 34.06
CA ILE A 498 7.32 -3.55 34.71
C ILE A 498 7.79 -4.93 34.23
N SER A 499 8.03 -5.06 32.92
CA SER A 499 8.46 -6.31 32.29
C SER A 499 9.34 -6.01 31.09
N ARG A 500 10.54 -6.61 31.06
CA ARG A 500 11.43 -6.55 29.90
C ARG A 500 10.82 -7.28 28.70
N GLU A 501 10.10 -8.38 28.95
CA GLU A 501 9.48 -9.22 27.91
C GLU A 501 8.30 -8.56 27.18
N GLN A 502 7.73 -7.48 27.72
CA GLN A 502 6.65 -6.74 27.06
C GLN A 502 7.04 -5.27 26.76
N SER A 503 8.27 -4.87 27.11
CA SER A 503 8.77 -3.49 27.11
C SER A 503 7.70 -2.47 27.58
N ALA A 504 7.04 -2.82 28.68
CA ALA A 504 6.03 -2.00 29.30
C ALA A 504 6.67 -1.13 30.39
N GLY A 505 6.36 0.16 30.35
CA GLY A 505 6.77 1.15 31.34
C GLY A 505 5.58 1.69 32.12
N VAL A 506 5.85 2.30 33.28
CA VAL A 506 4.87 3.07 34.06
C VAL A 506 5.43 4.46 34.29
N MET A 507 4.66 5.46 33.89
CA MET A 507 4.90 6.84 34.31
C MET A 507 4.30 7.05 35.69
N ILE A 508 5.10 7.59 36.61
CA ILE A 508 4.70 7.86 37.98
C ILE A 508 4.77 9.36 38.24
N ARG A 509 3.66 9.94 38.70
CA ARG A 509 3.62 11.33 39.15
C ARG A 509 2.51 11.53 40.16
N ASN A 510 2.81 12.25 41.25
CA ASN A 510 1.83 12.55 42.31
C ASN A 510 1.12 11.29 42.86
N SER A 511 1.85 10.18 42.94
CA SER A 511 1.36 8.85 43.37
C SER A 511 0.33 8.21 42.45
N GLU A 512 0.20 8.70 41.21
CA GLU A 512 -0.59 8.06 40.15
C GLU A 512 0.34 7.35 39.17
N GLU A 513 -0.11 6.22 38.64
CA GLU A 513 0.62 5.33 37.75
C GLU A 513 -0.12 5.21 36.42
N ILE A 514 0.54 5.53 35.31
CA ILE A 514 -0.03 5.40 33.96
C ILE A 514 0.88 4.47 33.14
N PRO A 515 0.36 3.32 32.66
CA PRO A 515 1.14 2.41 31.83
C PRO A 515 1.35 2.99 30.43
N PHE A 516 2.48 2.67 29.84
CA PHE A 516 2.79 2.98 28.45
C PHE A 516 3.71 1.92 27.86
N TYR A 517 3.85 1.93 26.54
CA TYR A 517 4.79 1.07 25.84
C TYR A 517 5.99 1.89 25.40
N PHE A 518 7.19 1.36 25.62
CA PHE A 518 8.39 1.94 25.03
C PHE A 518 8.33 1.85 23.49
N ASP A 519 9.01 2.72 22.78
CA ASP A 519 9.12 2.62 21.31
C ASP A 519 10.12 1.53 20.89
N ARG A 520 11.15 1.27 21.72
CA ARG A 520 12.17 0.25 21.50
C ARG A 520 11.91 -1.01 22.33
N PRO A 521 12.25 -2.20 21.82
CA PRO A 521 12.26 -3.42 22.63
C PRO A 521 13.43 -3.36 23.63
N ASN A 522 13.21 -3.82 24.86
CA ASN A 522 14.21 -3.89 25.94
C ASN A 522 14.80 -2.55 26.41
N GLU A 523 14.04 -1.45 26.28
CA GLU A 523 14.46 -0.16 26.84
C GLU A 523 14.73 -0.28 28.35
N GLU A 524 15.95 0.10 28.76
CA GLU A 524 16.35 0.10 30.17
C GLU A 524 16.25 1.51 30.74
N VAL A 525 15.49 1.67 31.82
CA VAL A 525 15.48 2.91 32.61
C VAL A 525 16.73 2.93 33.48
N ARG A 526 17.57 3.95 33.33
CA ARG A 526 18.82 4.08 34.11
C ARG A 526 18.70 5.10 35.22
N ASP A 527 19.42 4.86 36.31
CA ASP A 527 19.49 5.79 37.43
C ASP A 527 20.06 7.14 36.98
N GLY A 528 19.35 8.23 37.32
CA GLY A 528 19.73 9.60 36.98
C GLY A 528 19.18 10.12 35.66
N GLU A 529 18.50 9.30 34.86
CA GLU A 529 17.77 9.76 33.67
C GLU A 529 16.56 10.63 34.06
N LYS A 530 16.30 11.66 33.25
CA LYS A 530 15.17 12.57 33.45
C LYS A 530 14.13 12.34 32.38
N TYR A 531 12.88 12.16 32.81
CA TYR A 531 11.76 11.90 31.93
C TYR A 531 10.69 12.99 32.04
N PHE A 532 10.04 13.23 30.92
CA PHE A 532 8.94 14.17 30.80
C PHE A 532 7.78 13.54 30.03
N CYS A 533 6.57 13.93 30.38
CA CYS A 533 5.36 13.58 29.66
C CYS A 533 4.80 14.84 28.98
N TRP A 534 4.73 14.84 27.65
CA TRP A 534 4.12 15.92 26.87
C TRP A 534 2.67 15.58 26.53
N VAL A 535 1.75 16.49 26.88
CA VAL A 535 0.34 16.39 26.48
C VAL A 535 0.20 16.91 25.04
N VAL A 536 0.11 15.99 24.08
CA VAL A 536 0.06 16.29 22.64
C VAL A 536 -1.31 16.82 22.25
N CYS A 537 -2.36 16.06 22.51
CA CYS A 537 -3.75 16.45 22.23
C CYS A 537 -4.71 15.77 23.20
N ILE A 538 -5.97 16.21 23.16
CA ILE A 538 -7.07 15.67 23.95
C ILE A 538 -8.20 15.31 22.99
N LEU A 539 -8.57 14.04 22.94
CA LEU A 539 -9.65 13.56 22.08
C LEU A 539 -10.98 13.55 22.84
N PRO A 540 -12.10 13.95 22.21
CA PRO A 540 -13.42 13.73 22.75
C PRO A 540 -13.77 12.23 22.73
N SER A 541 -14.42 11.73 23.79
CA SER A 541 -14.85 10.34 23.85
C SER A 541 -16.02 10.04 22.89
N PRO A 542 -15.98 8.90 22.17
CA PRO A 542 -17.06 8.48 21.28
C PRO A 542 -18.32 7.91 21.99
N SER A 543 -18.39 7.94 23.33
CA SER A 543 -19.47 7.23 24.05
C SER A 543 -20.86 7.90 23.96
N VAL A 544 -21.86 7.09 23.60
CA VAL A 544 -23.32 7.36 23.67
C VAL A 544 -23.82 7.57 25.12
N SER A 545 -22.95 7.39 26.13
CA SER A 545 -23.32 7.58 27.54
C SER A 545 -23.20 9.06 27.95
N LYS A 546 -24.16 9.56 28.74
CA LYS A 546 -24.29 10.97 29.17
C LYS A 546 -23.10 11.54 29.98
N LYS A 547 -21.97 10.83 30.12
CA LYS A 547 -20.76 11.30 30.81
C LYS A 547 -19.69 11.67 29.78
N ARG A 548 -19.35 12.96 29.70
CA ARG A 548 -18.22 13.46 28.91
C ARG A 548 -16.90 12.88 29.44
N SER A 549 -16.36 11.85 28.81
CA SER A 549 -14.95 11.46 28.99
C SER A 549 -14.05 12.15 27.96
N GLU A 550 -12.81 12.42 28.35
CA GLU A 550 -11.76 13.00 27.50
C GLU A 550 -10.57 12.05 27.50
N THR A 551 -9.97 11.77 26.35
CA THR A 551 -8.78 10.93 26.23
C THR A 551 -7.56 11.82 26.03
N TYR A 552 -6.56 11.73 26.90
CA TYR A 552 -5.32 12.51 26.80
C TYR A 552 -4.27 11.70 26.06
N CYS A 553 -3.73 12.21 24.95
CA CYS A 553 -2.62 11.59 24.22
C CYS A 553 -1.29 12.11 24.78
N LEU A 554 -0.48 11.19 25.31
CA LEU A 554 0.70 11.49 26.09
C LEU A 554 1.95 10.92 25.40
N MET A 555 2.90 11.80 25.08
CA MET A 555 4.21 11.40 24.57
C MET A 555 5.22 11.36 25.72
N VAL A 556 5.94 10.25 25.83
CA VAL A 556 6.97 10.03 26.85
C VAL A 556 8.32 10.39 26.26
N LEU A 557 9.04 11.27 26.94
CA LEU A 557 10.31 11.84 26.50
C LEU A 557 11.41 11.57 27.53
N ARG A 558 12.62 11.28 27.06
CA ARG A 558 13.84 11.19 27.87
C ARG A 558 14.77 12.34 27.52
N SER A 559 15.37 12.98 28.53
CA SER A 559 16.40 14.00 28.32
C SER A 559 17.71 13.37 27.82
N MET A 560 18.34 14.00 26.82
CA MET A 560 19.61 13.51 26.28
C MET A 560 20.76 13.68 27.29
N PRO A 561 21.60 12.64 27.51
CA PRO A 561 22.77 12.73 28.40
C PRO A 561 23.75 13.82 27.94
N GLY A 562 24.14 14.72 28.85
CA GLY A 562 25.11 15.79 28.56
C GLY A 562 24.59 16.92 27.66
N GLY A 563 23.33 16.86 27.19
CA GLY A 563 22.70 17.90 26.39
C GLY A 563 22.04 19.01 27.24
N PRO A 564 21.59 20.11 26.61
CA PRO A 564 20.76 21.10 27.27
C PRO A 564 19.50 20.45 27.87
N ALA A 565 19.01 20.95 29.01
CA ALA A 565 17.86 20.36 29.72
C ALA A 565 16.53 20.30 28.92
N HIS A 566 16.49 20.91 27.74
CA HIS A 566 15.34 20.93 26.83
C HIS A 566 15.52 20.00 25.62
N LEU A 567 16.66 19.35 25.47
CA LEU A 567 16.94 18.39 24.39
C LEU A 567 16.52 16.99 24.83
N CYS A 568 15.59 16.40 24.10
CA CYS A 568 14.96 15.13 24.45
C CYS A 568 14.86 14.20 23.24
N GLU A 569 14.69 12.92 23.51
CA GLU A 569 14.23 11.93 22.54
C GLU A 569 12.88 11.36 22.99
N ARG A 570 12.08 10.92 22.04
CA ARG A 570 10.85 10.17 22.28
C ARG A 570 11.21 8.73 22.63
N VAL A 571 10.60 8.23 23.70
CA VAL A 571 10.81 6.85 24.18
C VAL A 571 9.53 6.04 24.28
N GLY A 572 8.35 6.66 24.12
CA GLY A 572 7.09 5.95 24.14
C GLY A 572 5.87 6.85 24.00
N PHE A 573 4.71 6.21 23.91
CA PHE A 573 3.41 6.86 23.79
C PHE A 573 2.36 6.09 24.59
N THR A 574 1.36 6.81 25.11
CA THR A 574 0.15 6.20 25.69
C THR A 574 -1.00 7.19 25.61
N ASP A 575 -2.20 6.69 25.84
CA ASP A 575 -3.39 7.48 26.04
C ASP A 575 -3.99 7.24 27.41
N PHE A 576 -4.74 8.23 27.89
CA PHE A 576 -5.31 8.19 29.22
C PHE A 576 -6.76 8.69 29.21
N ASP A 577 -7.70 7.77 29.44
CA ASP A 577 -9.14 8.04 29.48
C ASP A 577 -9.57 8.66 30.81
N ARG A 578 -10.07 9.90 30.76
CA ARG A 578 -10.65 10.60 31.90
C ARG A 578 -12.14 10.29 32.03
N THR A 579 -12.56 9.53 33.03
CA THR A 579 -13.96 9.56 33.48
C THR A 579 -14.18 10.67 34.50
N ALA A 580 -15.36 11.30 34.53
CA ALA A 580 -15.66 12.43 35.44
C ALA A 580 -15.57 12.09 36.96
N SER A 581 -15.31 10.83 37.30
CA SER A 581 -15.16 10.31 38.66
C SER A 581 -13.73 9.82 38.97
N ASP A 582 -12.77 10.06 38.08
CA ASP A 582 -11.43 9.46 38.15
C ASP A 582 -10.46 10.25 39.07
N PRO A 583 -9.85 9.61 40.09
CA PRO A 583 -8.86 10.23 41.00
C PRO A 583 -7.55 10.72 40.35
N SER A 584 -7.27 10.33 39.10
CA SER A 584 -6.10 10.68 38.29
C SER A 584 -5.87 12.18 38.02
N MET A 585 -6.76 13.07 38.47
CA MET A 585 -6.49 14.53 38.50
C MET A 585 -5.23 14.88 39.28
N LYS A 586 -4.76 14.01 40.19
CA LYS A 586 -3.48 14.19 40.86
C LYS A 586 -2.31 14.18 39.87
N PHE A 587 -2.31 13.32 38.85
CA PHE A 587 -1.22 13.23 37.88
C PHE A 587 -0.97 14.60 37.21
N PHE A 588 -2.05 15.24 36.74
CA PHE A 588 -2.02 16.55 36.08
C PHE A 588 -1.98 17.75 37.04
N LYS A 589 -1.93 17.54 38.35
CA LYS A 589 -1.87 18.63 39.33
C LYS A 589 -0.61 19.50 39.10
N GLY A 590 -0.82 20.82 39.00
CA GLY A 590 0.25 21.80 38.78
C GLY A 590 0.64 22.04 37.32
N PHE A 591 -0.09 21.50 36.34
CA PHE A 591 0.29 21.59 34.91
C PHE A 591 0.46 23.03 34.38
N ARG A 592 -0.22 24.02 34.96
CA ARG A 592 -0.11 25.44 34.53
C ARG A 592 1.31 26.01 34.70
N ALA A 593 2.10 25.49 35.64
CA ALA A 593 3.50 25.86 35.83
C ALA A 593 4.48 25.01 34.99
N SER A 594 3.96 24.07 34.20
CA SER A 594 4.72 23.06 33.45
C SER A 594 4.82 23.39 31.95
N ILE A 595 4.57 24.65 31.57
CA ILE A 595 4.70 25.09 30.17
C ILE A 595 6.18 25.28 29.87
N ARG A 596 6.70 24.52 28.90
CA ARG A 596 8.12 24.55 28.50
C ARG A 596 8.24 24.44 26.98
N THR A 597 9.45 24.69 26.49
CA THR A 597 9.86 24.39 25.11
C THR A 597 10.87 23.26 25.17
N ALA A 598 10.71 22.27 24.30
CA ALA A 598 11.63 21.15 24.14
C ALA A 598 12.01 21.01 22.67
N VAL A 599 13.22 20.53 22.43
CA VAL A 599 13.72 20.08 21.13
C VAL A 599 13.75 18.55 21.19
N ILE A 600 12.96 17.91 20.33
CA ILE A 600 12.89 16.45 20.22
C ILE A 600 13.67 16.05 18.98
N ILE A 601 14.72 15.23 19.16
CA ILE A 601 15.62 14.77 18.08
C ILE A 601 15.21 13.44 17.49
#